data_AF-Q1IXS0-F1
#
_entry.id   AF-Q1IXS0-F1
#
_cell.length_a   1.000
_cell.length_b   1.000
_cell.length_c   1.000
_cell.angle_alpha   90.00
_cell.angle_beta   90.00
_cell.angle_gamma   90.00
#
_symmetry.space_group_name_H-M   'P 1'
#
loop_
_entity.id
_entity.type
_entity.pdbx_description
1 polymer ?
#
loop_
_entity_poly.entity_id
_entity_poly.type
_entity_poly.pdbx_seq_one_letter_code
_entity_poly.pdbx_strand_id
1 'polypeptide(L)'
;MRRSGGAVQACHRSLRRLGTDYLNLYLLHWRGSVPLEETVEALEGLNVSGEIRAWGVSNFEPADLRDLRRVPGGEEVATDQVRYHLTWRSIELALLPESQARGLPVVQEVALAWVLRQPGVIIPHSQSLA
;
A
#
# COMPACT_ATOMS: atom_id res chain seq x y z
N MET A 1 -20.76 8.98 -16.84
CA MET A 1 -19.57 8.78 -15.98
C MET A 1 -19.20 7.30 -16.09
N ARG A 2 -18.10 6.98 -16.79
CA ARG A 2 -17.69 5.58 -17.03
C ARG A 2 -16.89 5.14 -15.80
N ARG A 3 -17.46 4.29 -14.94
CA ARG A 3 -16.69 3.65 -13.88
C ARG A 3 -15.56 2.85 -14.54
N SER A 4 -14.33 3.11 -14.14
CA SER A 4 -13.13 2.36 -14.50
C SER A 4 -13.35 0.89 -14.16
N GLY A 5 -13.65 0.07 -15.18
CA GLY A 5 -14.25 -1.24 -14.96
C GLY A 5 -13.34 -2.22 -14.21
N GLY A 6 -12.02 -2.06 -14.30
CA GLY A 6 -11.04 -3.01 -13.77
C GLY A 6 -11.05 -3.11 -12.24
N ALA A 7 -10.92 -1.98 -11.54
CA ALA A 7 -10.82 -1.94 -10.08
C ALA A 7 -12.12 -2.38 -9.40
N VAL A 8 -13.27 -1.91 -9.90
CA VAL A 8 -14.60 -2.29 -9.40
C VAL A 8 -14.84 -3.79 -9.54
N GLN A 9 -14.59 -4.35 -10.74
CA GLN A 9 -14.75 -5.80 -10.95
C GLN A 9 -13.79 -6.63 -10.10
N ALA A 10 -12.56 -6.14 -9.89
CA ALA A 10 -11.60 -6.80 -9.02
C ALA A 10 -12.06 -6.79 -7.55
N CYS A 11 -12.55 -5.66 -7.05
CA CYS A 11 -13.10 -5.54 -5.69
C CYS A 11 -14.25 -6.52 -5.48
N HIS A 12 -15.23 -6.55 -6.39
CA HIS A 12 -16.36 -7.50 -6.29
C HIS A 12 -15.92 -8.96 -6.31
N ARG A 13 -14.88 -9.33 -7.08
CA ARG A 13 -14.31 -10.68 -7.03
C ARG A 13 -13.65 -10.98 -5.69
N SER A 14 -12.99 -10.00 -5.08
CA SER A 14 -12.37 -10.14 -3.75
C SER A 14 -13.43 -10.31 -2.67
N LEU A 15 -14.46 -9.46 -2.63
CA LEU A 15 -15.60 -9.56 -1.72
C LEU A 15 -16.26 -10.95 -1.77
N ARG A 16 -16.56 -11.44 -2.99
CA ARG A 16 -17.12 -12.79 -3.18
C ARG A 16 -16.24 -13.90 -2.63
N ARG A 17 -14.92 -13.80 -2.80
CA ARG A 17 -13.98 -14.81 -2.31
C ARG A 17 -13.80 -14.77 -0.79
N LEU A 18 -13.90 -13.58 -0.20
CA LEU A 18 -13.79 -13.36 1.24
C LEU A 18 -15.11 -13.60 1.98
N GLY A 19 -16.24 -13.69 1.27
CA GLY A 19 -17.55 -13.91 1.89
C GLY A 19 -18.02 -12.73 2.74
N THR A 20 -17.65 -11.51 2.34
CA THR A 20 -18.01 -10.24 3.01
C THR A 20 -18.56 -9.25 1.99
N ASP A 21 -19.39 -8.32 2.47
CA ASP A 21 -19.97 -7.25 1.64
C ASP A 21 -19.09 -5.99 1.61
N TYR A 22 -18.11 -5.89 2.51
CA TYR A 22 -17.19 -4.76 2.54
C TYR A 22 -15.76 -5.14 2.95
N LEU A 23 -14.80 -4.27 2.58
CA LEU A 23 -13.43 -4.29 3.06
C LEU A 23 -13.14 -3.05 3.91
N ASN A 24 -12.42 -3.22 5.01
CA ASN A 24 -11.97 -2.06 5.80
C ASN A 24 -10.93 -1.22 5.03
N LEU A 25 -10.08 -1.86 4.25
CA LEU A 25 -9.04 -1.22 3.46
C LEU A 25 -8.85 -1.97 2.13
N TYR A 26 -8.75 -1.23 1.04
CA TYR A 26 -8.44 -1.79 -0.28
C TYR A 26 -7.27 -1.04 -0.93
N LEU A 27 -6.25 -1.76 -1.38
CA LEU A 27 -5.00 -1.17 -1.84
C LEU A 27 -4.86 -1.25 -3.36
N LEU A 28 -4.45 -0.14 -3.99
CA LEU A 28 -3.78 -0.21 -5.28
C LEU A 28 -2.41 -0.87 -5.06
N HIS A 29 -2.24 -2.09 -5.57
CA HIS A 29 -1.09 -2.93 -5.24
C HIS A 29 0.24 -2.40 -5.78
N TRP A 30 0.25 -1.80 -6.98
CA TRP A 30 1.44 -1.20 -7.61
C TRP A 30 1.00 -0.11 -8.60
N ARG A 31 1.86 0.87 -8.87
CA ARG A 31 1.62 1.80 -9.99
C ARG A 31 1.66 1.02 -11.32
N GLY A 32 0.64 1.24 -12.15
CA GLY A 32 0.52 0.61 -13.46
C GLY A 32 0.40 1.64 -14.58
N SER A 33 0.00 1.18 -15.77
CA SER A 33 -0.23 2.02 -16.95
C SER A 33 -1.59 2.74 -16.96
N VAL A 34 -2.52 2.35 -16.08
CA VAL A 34 -3.81 3.04 -15.93
C VAL A 34 -3.58 4.42 -15.30
N PRO A 35 -4.16 5.49 -15.84
CA PRO A 35 -4.10 6.82 -15.22
C PRO A 35 -4.51 6.77 -13.76
N LEU A 36 -3.83 7.54 -12.92
CA LEU A 36 -4.05 7.49 -11.48
C LEU A 36 -5.42 8.07 -11.14
N GLU A 37 -5.84 9.10 -11.87
CA GLU A 37 -7.17 9.71 -11.83
C GLU A 37 -8.28 8.68 -12.03
N GLU A 38 -8.13 7.84 -13.05
CA GLU A 38 -9.09 6.76 -13.34
C GLU A 38 -9.15 5.75 -12.20
N THR A 39 -8.01 5.46 -11.57
CA THR A 39 -7.95 4.52 -10.45
C THR A 39 -8.58 5.12 -9.19
N VAL A 40 -8.28 6.38 -8.87
CA VAL A 40 -8.84 7.10 -7.72
C VAL A 40 -10.35 7.27 -7.88
N GLU A 41 -10.86 7.64 -9.06
CA GLU A 41 -12.31 7.72 -9.32
C GLU A 41 -13.02 6.40 -9.00
N ALA A 42 -12.40 5.26 -9.34
CA ALA A 42 -12.98 3.96 -9.06
C ALA A 42 -12.92 3.58 -7.57
N LEU A 43 -11.83 3.89 -6.88
CA LEU A 43 -11.68 3.65 -5.44
C LEU A 43 -12.64 4.51 -4.63
N GLU A 44 -12.74 5.79 -4.94
CA GLU A 44 -13.72 6.71 -4.37
C GLU A 44 -15.15 6.24 -4.66
N GLY A 45 -15.41 5.78 -5.89
CA GLY A 45 -16.69 5.19 -6.24
C GLY A 45 -17.08 4.01 -5.36
N LEU A 46 -16.14 3.10 -5.07
CA LEU A 46 -16.33 1.96 -4.16
C LEU A 46 -16.46 2.38 -2.69
N ASN A 47 -15.78 3.47 -2.30
CA ASN A 47 -15.88 4.02 -0.94
C ASN A 47 -17.30 4.58 -0.72
N VAL A 48 -17.77 5.41 -1.66
CA VAL A 48 -19.11 5.99 -1.64
C VAL A 48 -20.22 4.94 -1.65
N SER A 49 -20.08 3.84 -2.42
CA SER A 49 -21.09 2.76 -2.40
C SER A 49 -20.94 1.76 -1.25
N GLY A 50 -19.90 1.90 -0.42
CA GLY A 50 -19.75 1.18 0.85
C GLY A 50 -19.07 -0.18 0.77
N GLU A 51 -18.65 -0.61 -0.42
CA GLU A 51 -17.87 -1.84 -0.64
C GLU A 51 -16.49 -1.77 0.02
N ILE A 52 -15.94 -0.56 0.18
CA ILE A 52 -14.70 -0.33 0.93
C ILE A 52 -14.91 0.82 1.92
N ARG A 53 -14.22 0.79 3.07
CA ARG A 53 -14.26 1.87 4.08
C ARG A 53 -13.12 2.87 3.94
N ALA A 54 -12.02 2.41 3.37
CA ALA A 54 -10.85 3.20 3.06
C ALA A 54 -10.12 2.55 1.88
N TRP A 55 -9.34 3.35 1.18
CA TRP A 55 -8.38 2.85 0.21
C TRP A 55 -6.98 3.40 0.49
N GLY A 56 -5.99 2.69 -0.01
CA GLY A 56 -4.60 3.09 0.08
C GLY A 56 -3.84 2.67 -1.16
N VAL A 57 -2.53 2.89 -1.12
CA VAL A 57 -1.61 2.44 -2.14
C VAL A 57 -0.59 1.48 -1.55
N SER A 58 0.15 0.82 -2.42
CA SER A 58 1.26 -0.03 -2.04
C SER A 58 2.37 0.14 -3.06
N ASN A 59 3.60 0.13 -2.55
CA ASN A 59 4.82 0.24 -3.36
C ASN A 59 4.92 1.55 -4.16
N PHE A 60 4.42 2.65 -3.61
CA PHE A 60 4.56 3.95 -4.25
C PHE A 60 5.95 4.55 -3.98
N GLU A 61 6.50 5.23 -4.97
CA GLU A 61 7.68 6.07 -4.79
C GLU A 61 7.29 7.51 -4.38
N PRO A 62 8.23 8.34 -3.89
CA PRO A 62 7.92 9.73 -3.56
C PRO A 62 7.30 10.53 -4.71
N ALA A 63 7.70 10.22 -5.96
CA ALA A 63 7.13 10.83 -7.15
C ALA A 63 5.66 10.43 -7.35
N ASP A 64 5.33 9.16 -7.18
CA ASP A 64 3.95 8.67 -7.26
C ASP A 64 3.05 9.31 -6.21
N LEU A 65 3.55 9.45 -4.98
CA LEU A 65 2.81 10.18 -3.94
C LEU A 65 2.57 11.63 -4.37
N ARG A 66 3.58 12.33 -4.91
CA ARG A 66 3.42 13.71 -5.42
C ARG A 66 2.39 13.79 -6.54
N ASP A 67 2.33 12.81 -7.42
CA ASP A 67 1.32 12.75 -8.47
C ASP A 67 -0.06 12.46 -7.90
N LEU A 68 -0.19 11.52 -6.97
CA LEU A 68 -1.44 11.20 -6.28
C LEU A 68 -2.06 12.43 -5.62
N ARG A 69 -1.24 13.30 -5.02
CA ARG A 69 -1.71 14.55 -4.41
C ARG A 69 -2.34 15.53 -5.40
N ARG A 70 -2.05 15.41 -6.69
CA ARG A 70 -2.61 16.27 -7.74
C ARG A 70 -3.90 15.72 -8.32
N VAL A 71 -4.25 14.47 -8.00
CA VAL A 71 -5.47 13.82 -8.45
C VAL A 71 -6.62 14.22 -7.52
N PRO A 72 -7.78 14.67 -8.04
CA PRO A 72 -8.97 14.90 -7.22
C PRO A 72 -9.37 13.66 -6.41
N GLY A 73 -9.54 13.81 -5.10
CA GLY A 73 -9.82 12.69 -4.18
C GLY A 73 -8.57 11.93 -3.76
N GLY A 74 -7.39 12.23 -4.32
CA GLY A 74 -6.14 11.57 -3.96
C GLY A 74 -5.67 11.85 -2.53
N GLU A 75 -6.18 12.90 -1.91
CA GLU A 75 -6.00 13.23 -0.49
C GLU A 75 -6.65 12.24 0.48
N GLU A 76 -7.63 11.44 0.02
CA GLU A 76 -8.33 10.43 0.82
C GLU A 76 -7.54 9.12 0.99
N VAL A 77 -6.31 9.07 0.44
CA VAL A 77 -5.41 7.92 0.59
C VAL A 77 -5.10 7.68 2.07
N ALA A 78 -5.48 6.50 2.57
CA ALA A 78 -5.38 6.18 3.99
C ALA A 78 -4.00 5.66 4.41
N THR A 79 -3.26 5.06 3.49
CA THR A 79 -1.93 4.49 3.77
C THR A 79 -1.14 4.22 2.50
N ASP A 80 0.19 4.14 2.63
CA ASP A 80 1.06 3.45 1.67
C ASP A 80 1.66 2.19 2.32
N GLN A 81 1.47 1.03 1.71
CA GLN A 81 2.08 -0.24 2.15
C GLN A 81 3.37 -0.50 1.36
N VAL A 82 4.52 -0.49 2.05
CA VAL A 82 5.84 -0.65 1.40
C VAL A 82 6.75 -1.62 2.13
N ARG A 83 7.69 -2.19 1.39
CA ARG A 83 8.77 -3.01 1.95
C ARG A 83 9.64 -2.19 2.90
N TYR A 84 9.71 -2.64 4.14
CA TYR A 84 10.59 -2.08 5.15
C TYR A 84 11.02 -3.15 6.14
N HIS A 85 12.31 -3.32 6.36
CA HIS A 85 12.88 -4.21 7.37
C HIS A 85 14.34 -3.83 7.67
N LEU A 86 14.97 -4.45 8.67
CA LEU A 86 16.32 -4.09 9.13
C LEU A 86 17.38 -4.05 8.01
N THR A 87 17.25 -4.93 7.02
CA THR A 87 18.15 -4.99 5.85
C THR A 87 17.64 -4.24 4.62
N TRP A 88 16.43 -3.67 4.65
CA TRP A 88 15.84 -2.88 3.57
C TRP A 88 15.19 -1.61 4.12
N ARG A 89 16.01 -0.56 4.20
CA ARG A 89 15.67 0.73 4.84
C ARG A 89 15.69 1.91 3.87
N SER A 90 15.71 1.65 2.55
CA SER A 90 15.83 2.70 1.53
C SER A 90 14.72 3.76 1.60
N ILE A 91 13.54 3.39 2.09
CA ILE A 91 12.41 4.30 2.26
C ILE A 91 12.72 5.46 3.21
N GLU A 92 13.65 5.31 4.15
CA GLU A 92 14.05 6.36 5.10
C GLU A 92 14.65 7.59 4.43
N LEU A 93 15.24 7.42 3.24
CA LEU A 93 15.95 8.50 2.56
C LEU A 93 15.02 9.53 1.93
N ALA A 94 13.82 9.12 1.52
CA ALA A 94 12.93 10.00 0.77
C ALA A 94 11.44 9.70 0.97
N LEU A 95 11.04 8.42 0.99
CA LEU A 95 9.63 8.05 1.09
C LEU A 95 9.05 8.31 2.47
N LEU A 96 9.73 7.90 3.55
CA LEU A 96 9.26 8.16 4.91
C LEU A 96 9.17 9.66 5.22
N PRO A 97 10.17 10.51 4.90
CA PRO A 97 10.03 11.95 5.03
C PRO A 97 8.85 12.52 4.23
N GLU A 98 8.64 12.07 2.99
CA GLU A 98 7.52 12.51 2.15
C GLU A 98 6.16 12.10 2.75
N SER A 99 6.02 10.86 3.20
CA SER A 99 4.80 10.37 3.86
C SER A 99 4.52 11.09 5.18
N GLN A 100 5.55 11.31 5.99
CA GLN A 100 5.45 12.05 7.26
C GLN A 100 5.02 13.51 7.05
N ALA A 101 5.61 14.20 6.07
CA ALA A 101 5.25 15.58 5.73
C ALA A 101 3.77 15.73 5.32
N ARG A 102 3.12 14.63 4.93
CA ARG A 102 1.72 14.57 4.52
C ARG A 102 0.79 14.00 5.58
N GLY A 103 1.33 13.51 6.70
CA GLY A 103 0.55 12.75 7.68
C GLY A 103 0.03 11.41 7.15
N LEU A 104 0.65 10.86 6.10
CA LEU A 104 0.25 9.58 5.51
C LEU A 104 0.89 8.42 6.27
N PRO A 105 0.11 7.54 6.91
CA PRO A 105 0.63 6.33 7.53
C PRO A 105 1.35 5.43 6.51
N VAL A 106 2.46 4.84 6.94
CA VAL A 106 3.18 3.81 6.17
C VAL A 106 3.02 2.48 6.89
N VAL A 107 2.43 1.51 6.21
CA VAL A 107 2.28 0.14 6.71
C VAL A 107 3.45 -0.68 6.17
N GLN A 108 4.15 -1.34 7.08
CA GLN A 108 5.21 -2.27 6.71
C GLN A 108 4.61 -3.48 5.98
N GLU A 109 5.05 -3.72 4.75
CA GLU A 109 4.88 -5.03 4.12
C GLU A 109 5.76 -6.04 4.87
N VAL A 110 5.12 -6.92 5.65
CA VAL A 110 5.82 -7.93 6.44
C VAL A 110 6.34 -9.02 5.51
N ALA A 111 7.61 -8.90 5.12
CA ALA A 111 8.40 -10.05 4.71
C ALA A 111 8.93 -10.75 5.98
N LEU A 112 8.10 -11.53 6.66
CA LEU A 112 8.61 -12.54 7.58
C LEU A 112 9.43 -13.52 6.74
N ALA A 113 10.75 -13.43 6.84
CA ALA A 113 11.67 -14.54 6.65
C ALA A 113 11.97 -15.06 5.23
N TRP A 114 12.46 -14.21 4.31
CA TRP A 114 13.55 -14.67 3.44
C TRP A 114 14.81 -15.02 4.28
N VAL A 115 14.92 -14.41 5.46
CA VAL A 115 15.96 -14.62 6.49
C VAL A 115 15.92 -16.00 7.18
N LEU A 116 14.79 -16.74 7.21
CA LEU A 116 14.76 -18.12 7.77
C LEU A 116 14.97 -19.22 6.71
N ARG A 117 15.09 -18.87 5.43
CA ARG A 117 15.23 -19.84 4.32
C ARG A 117 16.65 -20.05 3.81
N GLN A 118 17.66 -19.39 4.39
CA GLN A 118 19.06 -19.68 4.10
C GLN A 118 19.61 -20.68 5.13
N PRO A 119 19.86 -21.94 4.75
CA PRO A 119 20.63 -22.84 5.61
C PRO A 119 22.04 -22.26 5.77
N GLY A 120 22.39 -21.80 6.98
CA GLY A 120 23.75 -21.32 7.31
C GLY A 120 23.83 -20.06 8.18
N VAL A 121 22.75 -19.29 8.35
CA VAL A 121 22.77 -18.12 9.26
C VAL A 121 22.42 -18.57 10.68
N ILE A 122 23.37 -19.22 11.34
CA ILE A 122 23.41 -19.28 12.80
C ILE A 122 23.85 -17.88 13.23
N ILE A 123 22.98 -17.11 13.87
CA ILE A 123 23.43 -15.94 14.64
C ILE A 123 24.20 -16.52 15.83
N PRO A 124 25.54 -16.37 15.92
CA PRO A 124 26.25 -16.82 17.10
C PRO A 124 25.86 -15.88 18.23
N HIS A 125 25.11 -16.39 19.20
CA HIS A 125 25.08 -15.79 20.52
C HIS A 125 26.44 -16.04 21.18
N SER A 126 27.33 -15.05 21.13
CA SER A 126 28.52 -14.97 21.99
C SER A 126 28.62 -13.53 22.48
N GLN A 127 28.04 -13.23 23.65
CA GLN A 127 28.67 -13.27 24.97
C GLN A 127 29.54 -12.05 25.28
N SER A 128 29.13 -11.36 26.35
CA SER A 128 29.87 -10.46 27.25
C SER A 128 30.40 -9.13 26.71
N LEU A 129 29.72 -8.05 27.07
CA LEU A 129 30.38 -6.78 27.36
C LEU A 129 31.05 -6.92 28.72
N ALA A 130 32.38 -6.81 28.73
CA ALA A 130 33.18 -6.41 29.88
C ALA A 130 33.65 -4.98 29.64
#